data_AF-A0A9N9T3E5-F1
#
_entry.id   AF-A0A9N9T3E5-F1
#
_cell.length_a   1.000
_cell.length_b   1.000
_cell.length_c   1.000
_cell.angle_alpha   90.00
_cell.angle_beta   90.00
_cell.angle_gamma   90.00
#
_symmetry.space_group_name_H-M   'P 1'
#
loop_
_entity.id
_entity.type
_entity.pdbx_description
1 polymer ?
#
loop_
_entity_poly.entity_id
_entity_poly.type
_entity_poly.pdbx_seq_one_letter_code
_entity_poly.pdbx_strand_id
1 'polypeptide(L)'
;MFTKQSDTHCNTAKAATLHLLKNIVQDYLHVIENKNLSTNTNKSKLNAWLQITERFNAANVRKRDKKQLMNQWKLAKINCKKQMSQLRRELNKTGGGPKPPSPSPEVLEIAEMIPLELEVDYNEFDSDAVKESVVTQNVEVEDFNYPSTSFGIKHHDIEEARMAKSIPTPKRATNKTLV
;
A
#
# COMPACT_ATOMS: atom_id res chain seq x y z
N MET A 1 38.21 21.83 23.81
CA MET A 1 37.37 20.68 23.39
C MET A 1 35.91 21.13 23.47
N PHE A 2 35.30 21.50 22.34
CA PHE A 2 33.90 21.94 22.31
C PHE A 2 32.99 20.72 22.12
N THR A 3 32.11 20.48 23.10
CA THR A 3 31.15 19.38 23.11
C THR A 3 29.99 19.66 22.16
N LYS A 4 29.77 18.74 21.20
CA LYS A 4 28.59 18.68 20.32
C LYS A 4 27.34 18.36 21.16
N GLN A 5 26.70 19.37 21.76
CA GLN A 5 25.44 19.24 22.50
C GLN A 5 24.22 19.77 21.74
N SER A 6 24.39 20.33 20.54
CA SER A 6 23.31 20.94 19.76
C SER A 6 22.38 19.94 19.05
N ASP A 7 22.87 18.74 18.73
CA ASP A 7 22.19 17.90 17.74
C ASP A 7 21.15 16.94 18.36
N THR A 8 21.29 16.66 19.66
CA THR A 8 20.43 15.69 20.36
C THR A 8 19.01 16.24 20.61
N HIS A 9 18.88 17.53 20.94
CA HIS A 9 17.58 18.13 21.28
C HIS A 9 16.66 18.30 20.05
N CYS A 10 17.22 18.50 18.85
CA CYS A 10 16.45 18.67 17.61
C CYS A 10 15.92 17.34 17.06
N ASN A 11 16.62 16.23 17.31
CA ASN A 11 16.25 14.92 16.80
C ASN A 11 15.12 14.28 17.63
N THR A 12 15.16 14.39 18.96
CA THR A 12 14.11 13.87 19.84
C THR A 12 12.79 14.63 19.67
N ALA A 13 12.85 15.97 19.51
CA ALA A 13 11.67 16.79 19.25
C ALA A 13 11.00 16.47 17.90
N LYS A 14 11.81 16.19 16.87
CA LYS A 14 11.30 15.76 15.56
C LYS A 14 10.62 14.39 15.64
N ALA A 15 11.23 13.42 16.33
CA ALA A 15 10.69 12.07 16.52
C ALA A 15 9.38 12.09 17.32
N ALA A 16 9.34 12.78 18.46
CA ALA A 16 8.13 12.89 19.29
C ALA A 16 6.96 13.51 18.50
N THR A 17 7.25 14.52 17.67
CA THR A 17 6.19 15.14 16.88
C THR A 17 5.71 14.26 15.72
N LEU A 18 6.60 13.49 15.12
CA LEU A 18 6.22 12.54 14.07
C LEU A 18 5.37 11.41 14.64
N HIS A 19 5.70 10.91 15.83
CA HIS A 19 4.89 9.92 16.54
C HIS A 19 3.45 10.41 16.76
N LEU A 20 3.27 11.64 17.26
CA LEU A 20 1.94 12.24 17.42
C LEU A 20 1.19 12.36 16.09
N LEU A 21 1.85 12.83 15.03
CA LEU A 21 1.24 12.94 13.71
C LEU A 21 0.80 11.57 13.19
N LYS A 22 1.65 10.55 13.31
CA LYS A 22 1.38 9.18 12.87
C LYS A 22 0.12 8.61 13.57
N ASN A 23 0.02 8.74 14.89
CA ASN A 23 -1.12 8.23 15.66
C ASN A 23 -2.43 8.88 15.20
N ILE A 24 -2.42 10.19 14.93
CA ILE A 24 -3.61 10.88 14.42
C ILE A 24 -3.93 10.46 12.99
N VAL A 25 -2.90 10.32 12.14
CA VAL A 25 -3.06 9.93 10.73
C VAL A 25 -3.65 8.53 10.59
N GLN A 26 -3.34 7.61 11.50
CA GLN A 26 -3.85 6.24 11.50
C GLN A 26 -5.39 6.18 11.36
N ASP A 27 -6.12 7.03 12.07
CA ASP A 27 -7.59 7.11 12.01
C ASP A 27 -8.12 7.52 10.62
N TYR A 28 -7.30 8.18 9.80
CA TYR A 28 -7.71 8.78 8.52
C TYR A 28 -7.11 8.07 7.30
N LEU A 29 -6.36 6.98 7.49
CA LEU A 29 -5.64 6.28 6.40
C LEU A 29 -6.54 5.92 5.22
N HIS A 30 -7.72 5.38 5.50
CA HIS A 30 -8.72 4.99 4.50
C HIS A 30 -9.15 6.15 3.57
N VAL A 31 -9.06 7.40 4.03
CA VAL A 31 -9.36 8.60 3.23
C VAL A 31 -8.11 9.12 2.52
N ILE A 32 -7.01 9.28 3.26
CA ILE A 32 -5.82 9.98 2.74
C ILE A 32 -5.01 9.13 1.76
N GLU A 33 -4.97 7.81 1.95
CA GLU A 33 -4.27 6.85 1.08
C GLU A 33 -5.20 6.26 -0.01
N ASN A 34 -6.42 6.77 -0.13
CA ASN A 34 -7.33 6.37 -1.19
C ASN A 34 -6.76 6.74 -2.57
N LYS A 35 -6.65 5.80 -3.51
CA LYS A 35 -6.08 6.04 -4.86
C LYS A 35 -7.05 6.72 -5.85
N ASN A 36 -8.33 6.90 -5.49
CA ASN A 36 -9.32 7.54 -6.36
C ASN A 36 -9.01 9.04 -6.57
N LEU A 37 -9.17 9.50 -7.83
CA LEU A 37 -8.91 10.88 -8.28
C LEU A 37 -10.18 11.72 -8.42
N SER A 38 -11.34 11.23 -8.01
CA SER A 38 -12.60 11.95 -8.13
C SER A 38 -12.57 13.26 -7.33
N THR A 39 -13.32 14.26 -7.81
CA THR A 39 -13.49 15.55 -7.12
C THR A 39 -13.97 15.36 -5.68
N ASN A 40 -14.86 14.40 -5.44
CA ASN A 40 -15.37 14.09 -4.09
C ASN A 40 -14.27 13.50 -3.21
N THR A 41 -13.48 12.54 -3.72
CA THR A 41 -12.33 11.99 -2.99
C THR A 41 -11.32 13.08 -2.63
N ASN A 42 -11.03 14.01 -3.56
CA ASN A 42 -10.10 15.10 -3.31
C ASN A 42 -10.61 16.06 -2.23
N LYS A 43 -11.91 16.38 -2.22
CA LYS A 43 -12.56 17.15 -1.15
C LYS A 43 -12.50 16.41 0.19
N SER A 44 -12.78 15.12 0.21
CA SER A 44 -12.69 14.31 1.44
C SER A 44 -11.27 14.25 2.00
N LYS A 45 -10.25 14.07 1.14
CA LYS A 45 -8.84 14.15 1.54
C LYS A 45 -8.49 15.51 2.13
N LEU A 46 -8.93 16.60 1.49
CA LEU A 46 -8.71 17.95 2.01
C LEU A 46 -9.33 18.13 3.40
N ASN A 47 -10.57 17.69 3.60
CA ASN A 47 -11.26 17.76 4.89
C ASN A 47 -10.57 16.91 5.96
N ALA A 48 -10.14 15.69 5.61
CA ALA A 48 -9.36 14.84 6.51
C ALA A 48 -8.08 15.55 6.98
N TRP A 49 -7.34 16.18 6.06
CA TRP A 49 -6.14 16.94 6.42
C TRP A 49 -6.42 18.16 7.30
N LEU A 50 -7.57 18.82 7.14
CA LEU A 50 -7.98 19.90 8.05
C LEU A 50 -8.26 19.36 9.47
N GLN A 51 -8.99 18.25 9.59
CA GLN A 51 -9.27 17.62 10.89
C GLN A 51 -8.00 17.08 11.58
N ILE A 52 -7.09 16.47 10.82
CA ILE A 52 -5.77 16.06 11.32
C ILE A 52 -5.02 17.27 11.86
N THR A 53 -5.04 18.39 11.13
CA THR A 53 -4.34 19.63 11.54
C THR A 53 -4.91 20.18 12.84
N GLU A 54 -6.24 20.22 12.96
CA GLU A 54 -6.93 20.66 14.17
C GLU A 54 -6.59 19.77 15.37
N ARG A 55 -6.75 18.45 15.25
CA ARG A 55 -6.42 17.47 16.30
C ARG A 55 -4.95 17.55 16.72
N PHE A 56 -4.07 17.61 15.74
CA PHE A 56 -2.63 17.70 15.98
C PHE A 56 -2.31 18.99 16.73
N ASN A 57 -2.86 20.12 16.29
CA ASN A 57 -2.63 21.41 16.93
C ASN A 57 -3.24 21.46 18.33
N ALA A 58 -4.38 20.81 18.59
CA ALA A 58 -4.97 20.72 19.93
C ALA A 58 -4.04 19.95 20.89
N ALA A 59 -3.41 18.88 20.43
CA ALA A 59 -2.50 18.05 21.23
C ALA A 59 -1.05 18.55 21.28
N ASN A 60 -0.62 19.39 20.32
CA ASN A 60 0.76 19.83 20.21
C ASN A 60 0.97 21.26 20.70
N VAL A 61 2.08 21.48 21.41
CA VAL A 61 2.46 22.81 21.94
C VAL A 61 2.68 23.81 20.81
N ARG A 62 3.41 23.42 19.77
CA ARG A 62 3.70 24.28 18.60
C ARG A 62 2.71 24.01 17.48
N LYS A 63 1.88 25.01 17.16
CA LYS A 63 0.93 24.91 16.05
C LYS A 63 1.68 24.77 14.71
N ARG A 64 1.11 23.97 13.82
CA ARG A 64 1.61 23.71 12.47
C ARG A 64 0.50 23.88 11.45
N ASP A 65 0.91 24.31 10.27
CA ASP A 65 -0.01 24.43 9.14
C ASP A 65 -0.27 23.06 8.52
N LYS A 66 -1.45 22.90 7.93
CA LYS A 66 -1.81 21.71 7.14
C LYS A 66 -0.72 21.31 6.14
N LYS A 67 -0.17 22.28 5.39
CA LYS A 67 0.89 22.03 4.41
C LYS A 67 2.15 21.43 5.06
N GLN A 68 2.51 21.88 6.26
CA GLN A 68 3.68 21.38 6.98
C GLN A 68 3.45 19.94 7.44
N LEU A 69 2.25 19.62 7.95
CA LEU A 69 1.90 18.26 8.38
C LEU A 69 1.82 17.29 7.20
N MET A 70 1.20 17.70 6.09
CA MET A 70 1.19 16.92 4.84
C MET A 70 2.62 16.64 4.36
N ASN A 71 3.50 17.65 4.38
CA ASN A 71 4.88 17.47 3.97
C ASN A 71 5.64 16.55 4.93
N GLN A 72 5.42 16.67 6.24
CA GLN A 72 6.04 15.80 7.24
C GLN A 72 5.63 14.34 7.03
N TRP A 73 4.33 14.07 6.81
CA TRP A 73 3.85 12.73 6.47
C TRP A 73 4.47 12.21 5.17
N LYS A 74 4.51 13.04 4.12
CA LYS A 74 5.16 12.69 2.85
C LYS A 74 6.62 12.30 3.05
N LEU A 75 7.38 13.08 3.81
CA LEU A 75 8.78 12.80 4.11
C LEU A 75 8.94 11.50 4.92
N ALA A 76 8.04 11.23 5.87
CA ALA A 76 8.01 9.98 6.62
C ALA A 76 7.81 8.77 5.70
N LYS A 77 6.85 8.84 4.76
CA LYS A 77 6.65 7.80 3.73
C LYS A 77 7.87 7.60 2.85
N ILE A 78 8.49 8.70 2.39
CA ILE A 78 9.72 8.63 1.57
C ILE A 78 10.85 7.94 2.33
N ASN A 79 11.05 8.30 3.60
CA ASN A 79 12.08 7.70 4.44
C ASN A 79 11.81 6.20 4.64
N CYS A 80 10.57 5.84 4.97
CA CYS A 80 10.14 4.44 5.08
C CYS A 80 10.45 3.65 3.80
N LYS A 81 9.99 4.13 2.63
CA LYS A 81 10.25 3.48 1.34
C LYS A 81 11.74 3.32 1.05
N LYS A 82 12.55 4.34 1.35
CA LYS A 82 14.00 4.29 1.19
C LYS A 82 14.61 3.19 2.05
N GLN A 83 14.26 3.11 3.34
CA GLN A 83 14.81 2.10 4.24
C GLN A 83 14.36 0.68 3.86
N MET A 84 13.09 0.50 3.51
CA MET A 84 12.57 -0.81 3.07
C MET A 84 13.23 -1.27 1.76
N SER A 85 13.44 -0.36 0.80
CA SER A 85 14.17 -0.66 -0.43
C SER A 85 15.64 -1.00 -0.17
N GLN A 86 16.31 -0.26 0.71
CA GLN A 86 17.69 -0.54 1.12
C GLN A 86 17.79 -1.92 1.77
N LEU A 87 16.87 -2.26 2.68
CA LEU A 87 16.82 -3.57 3.33
C LEU A 87 16.67 -4.69 2.29
N ARG A 88 15.69 -4.59 1.38
CA ARG A 88 15.50 -5.59 0.31
C ARG A 88 16.78 -5.79 -0.51
N ARG A 89 17.40 -4.69 -0.92
CA ARG A 89 18.65 -4.74 -1.69
C ARG A 89 19.77 -5.40 -0.90
N GLU A 90 19.89 -5.12 0.39
CA GLU A 90 20.92 -5.71 1.25
C GLU A 90 20.69 -7.20 1.49
N LEU A 91 19.44 -7.63 1.64
CA LEU A 91 19.07 -9.05 1.74
C LEU A 91 19.39 -9.82 0.45
N ASN A 92 19.29 -9.17 -0.71
CA ASN A 92 19.58 -9.78 -2.02
C ASN A 92 21.08 -9.77 -2.38
N LYS A 93 21.97 -9.20 -1.55
CA LYS A 93 23.42 -9.25 -1.80
C LYS A 93 23.94 -10.67 -1.53
N THR A 94 24.57 -11.26 -2.53
CA THR A 94 25.32 -12.52 -2.38
C THR A 94 26.75 -12.25 -1.94
N GLY A 95 27.33 -13.13 -1.10
CA GLY A 95 28.75 -13.04 -0.73
C GLY A 95 29.09 -13.30 0.75
N GLY A 96 28.18 -13.92 1.53
CA GLY A 96 28.46 -14.32 2.92
C GLY A 96 28.67 -13.15 3.90
N GLY A 97 28.28 -11.94 3.52
CA GLY A 97 28.34 -10.77 4.40
C GLY A 97 27.38 -10.88 5.59
N PRO A 98 27.57 -10.03 6.63
CA PRO A 98 26.68 -10.01 7.78
C PRO A 98 25.25 -9.65 7.37
N LYS A 99 24.26 -10.21 8.07
CA LYS A 99 22.85 -9.88 7.89
C LYS A 99 22.64 -8.37 8.09
N PRO A 100 21.89 -7.68 7.22
CA PRO A 100 21.59 -6.27 7.42
C PRO A 100 20.82 -6.05 8.73
N PRO A 101 21.00 -4.88 9.37
CA PRO A 101 20.29 -4.55 10.60
C PRO A 101 18.78 -4.48 10.34
N SER A 102 17.99 -4.88 11.33
CA SER A 102 16.55 -4.72 11.29
C SER A 102 16.17 -3.23 11.20
N PRO A 103 15.12 -2.87 10.44
CA PRO A 103 14.59 -1.51 10.42
C PRO A 103 14.16 -1.04 11.82
N SER A 104 14.11 0.28 12.02
CA SER A 104 13.58 0.83 13.26
C SER A 104 12.08 0.50 13.41
N PRO A 105 11.55 0.37 14.64
CA PRO A 105 10.13 0.13 14.86
C PRO A 105 9.23 1.15 14.18
N GLU A 106 9.63 2.43 14.18
CA GLU A 106 8.89 3.52 13.52
C GLU A 106 8.72 3.29 12.01
N VAL A 107 9.74 2.74 11.34
CA VAL A 107 9.68 2.43 9.91
C VAL A 107 8.74 1.26 9.64
N LEU A 108 8.77 0.24 10.50
CA LEU A 108 7.87 -0.91 10.38
C LEU A 108 6.40 -0.51 10.56
N GLU A 109 6.11 0.33 11.55
CA GLU A 109 4.76 0.85 11.78
C GLU A 109 4.27 1.69 10.59
N ILE A 110 5.12 2.58 10.05
CA ILE A 110 4.75 3.34 8.85
C ILE A 110 4.54 2.39 7.67
N ALA A 111 5.40 1.38 7.49
CA ALA A 111 5.28 0.41 6.40
C ALA A 111 3.95 -0.33 6.44
N GLU A 112 3.48 -0.72 7.62
CA GLU A 112 2.17 -1.34 7.83
C GLU A 112 1.01 -0.41 7.48
N MET A 113 1.17 0.91 7.67
CA MET A 113 0.15 1.91 7.32
C MET A 113 0.04 2.17 5.81
N ILE A 114 1.09 1.88 5.03
CA ILE A 114 1.16 2.18 3.58
C ILE A 114 1.53 0.97 2.71
N PRO A 115 0.84 -0.17 2.84
CA PRO A 115 1.21 -1.41 2.15
C PRO A 115 1.20 -1.25 0.63
N LEU A 116 0.20 -0.53 0.11
CA LEU A 116 0.01 -0.26 -1.33
C LEU A 116 1.10 0.63 -1.96
N GLU A 117 1.95 1.28 -1.16
CA GLU A 117 3.10 2.06 -1.65
C GLU A 117 4.42 1.28 -1.58
N LEU A 118 4.42 0.09 -0.95
CA LEU A 118 5.61 -0.74 -0.76
C LEU A 118 5.63 -2.00 -1.62
N GLU A 119 4.51 -2.30 -2.28
CA GLU A 119 4.39 -3.35 -3.29
C GLU A 119 5.46 -3.17 -4.36
N VAL A 120 6.18 -4.25 -4.64
CA VAL A 120 7.21 -4.29 -5.67
C VAL A 120 6.58 -4.89 -6.91
N ASP A 121 6.65 -4.17 -8.02
CA ASP A 121 6.18 -4.70 -9.30
C ASP A 121 7.04 -5.90 -9.67
N TYR A 122 6.39 -7.02 -9.96
CA TYR A 122 7.07 -8.23 -10.42
C TYR A 122 7.31 -8.16 -11.93
N ASN A 123 8.56 -8.36 -12.33
CA ASN A 123 8.95 -8.50 -13.72
C ASN A 123 9.97 -9.63 -13.85
N GLU A 124 9.64 -10.65 -14.65
CA GLU A 124 10.49 -11.83 -14.86
C GLU A 124 11.79 -11.55 -15.61
N PHE A 125 11.87 -10.41 -16.31
CA PHE A 125 13.07 -9.98 -17.04
C PHE A 125 13.93 -8.99 -16.25
N ASP A 126 13.54 -8.64 -15.03
CA ASP A 126 14.35 -7.76 -14.17
C ASP A 126 15.40 -8.58 -13.40
N SER A 127 16.55 -7.96 -13.14
CA SER A 127 17.68 -8.59 -12.46
C SER A 127 17.39 -8.91 -10.98
N ASP A 128 16.29 -8.37 -10.44
CA ASP A 128 15.81 -8.61 -9.08
C ASP A 128 14.49 -9.37 -9.02
N ALA A 129 14.12 -10.14 -10.07
CA ALA A 129 12.97 -11.02 -10.08
C ALA A 129 12.99 -12.01 -8.90
N VAL A 130 12.39 -11.62 -7.76
CA VAL A 130 12.27 -12.46 -6.58
C VAL A 130 11.21 -13.51 -6.89
N LYS A 131 11.63 -14.77 -7.06
CA LYS A 131 10.71 -15.91 -6.97
C LYS A 131 10.23 -15.96 -5.53
N GLU A 132 8.96 -15.64 -5.29
CA GLU A 132 8.35 -15.69 -3.98
C GLU A 132 8.49 -17.12 -3.42
N SER A 133 9.44 -17.31 -2.50
CA SER A 133 9.58 -18.56 -1.77
C SER A 133 8.44 -18.59 -0.76
N VAL A 134 7.39 -19.35 -1.10
CA VAL A 134 6.27 -19.64 -0.21
C VAL A 134 6.84 -20.12 1.13
N VAL A 135 6.75 -19.29 2.17
CA VAL A 135 7.02 -19.72 3.54
C VAL A 135 5.86 -20.63 3.92
N THR A 136 6.05 -21.93 3.71
CA THR A 136 5.17 -22.95 4.26
C THR A 136 5.33 -22.87 5.78
N GLN A 137 4.39 -22.21 6.46
CA GLN A 137 4.22 -22.43 7.89
C GLN A 137 3.82 -23.90 8.03
N ASN A 138 4.69 -24.70 8.66
CA ASN A 138 4.40 -26.06 9.06
C ASN A 138 3.23 -26.01 10.05
N VAL A 139 2.01 -26.12 9.56
CA VAL A 139 0.86 -26.55 10.35
C VAL A 139 0.81 -28.06 10.16
N GLU A 140 1.14 -28.80 11.22
CA GLU A 140 1.01 -30.25 11.27
C GLU A 140 -0.43 -30.63 10.86
N VAL A 141 -0.54 -31.35 9.75
CA VAL A 141 -1.82 -31.81 9.22
C VAL A 141 -2.16 -33.12 9.92
N GLU A 142 -3.03 -33.06 10.93
CA GLU A 142 -3.70 -34.27 11.43
C GLU A 142 -4.70 -34.76 10.38
N ASP A 143 -4.61 -36.06 10.11
CA ASP A 143 -5.20 -36.82 9.02
C ASP A 143 -6.75 -36.82 9.07
N PHE A 144 -7.40 -36.05 8.20
CA PHE A 144 -8.84 -36.19 7.95
C PHE A 144 -9.09 -37.00 6.66
N ASN A 145 -9.21 -38.31 6.87
CA ASN A 145 -9.66 -39.31 5.91
C ASN A 145 -11.01 -38.92 5.28
N TYR A 146 -11.03 -38.60 3.98
CA TYR A 146 -12.28 -38.46 3.22
C TYR A 146 -12.57 -39.75 2.45
N PRO A 147 -13.71 -40.42 2.69
CA PRO A 147 -14.05 -41.67 2.00
C PRO A 147 -14.42 -41.40 0.53
N SER A 148 -13.77 -42.12 -0.38
CA SER A 148 -14.20 -42.20 -1.78
C SER A 148 -15.58 -42.84 -1.86
N THR A 149 -16.53 -42.18 -2.51
CA THR A 149 -17.74 -42.82 -3.02
C THR A 149 -18.06 -42.25 -4.40
N SER A 150 -18.00 -43.13 -5.39
CA SER A 150 -18.35 -42.89 -6.78
C SER A 150 -19.86 -42.76 -6.95
N PHE A 151 -20.32 -41.78 -7.73
CA PHE A 151 -21.52 -41.94 -8.56
C PHE A 151 -21.42 -40.99 -9.76
N GLY A 152 -21.34 -41.56 -10.96
CA GLY A 152 -21.17 -40.81 -12.22
C GLY A 152 -22.48 -40.52 -12.94
N ILE A 153 -22.45 -39.57 -13.88
CA ILE A 153 -23.41 -39.45 -14.99
C ILE A 153 -22.65 -38.95 -16.25
N LYS A 154 -23.04 -39.51 -17.41
CA LYS A 154 -22.36 -39.53 -18.71
C LYS A 154 -22.81 -38.40 -19.66
N HIS A 155 -21.97 -38.11 -20.66
CA HIS A 155 -22.20 -37.26 -21.84
C HIS A 155 -23.17 -37.93 -22.86
N HIS A 156 -24.24 -37.23 -23.31
CA HIS A 156 -24.72 -37.08 -24.73
C HIS A 156 -26.02 -36.24 -24.85
N ASP A 157 -26.00 -35.27 -25.79
CA ASP A 157 -27.04 -34.51 -26.54
C ASP A 157 -28.43 -34.15 -25.97
N ILE A 158 -28.72 -32.83 -25.90
CA ILE A 158 -30.02 -32.22 -26.29
C ILE A 158 -29.80 -30.85 -26.96
N GLU A 159 -29.98 -30.82 -28.28
CA GLU A 159 -30.28 -29.66 -29.12
C GLU A 159 -31.75 -29.26 -28.94
N GLU A 160 -32.08 -28.18 -28.20
CA GLU A 160 -33.38 -27.48 -28.35
C GLU A 160 -33.42 -26.14 -27.58
N ALA A 161 -32.91 -25.05 -28.18
CA ALA A 161 -33.40 -23.68 -27.94
C ALA A 161 -32.74 -22.66 -28.90
N ARG A 162 -32.94 -22.83 -30.21
CA ARG A 162 -33.05 -21.69 -31.13
C ARG A 162 -34.35 -20.95 -30.79
N MET A 163 -34.29 -19.82 -30.07
CA MET A 163 -35.09 -18.61 -30.35
C MET A 163 -34.90 -17.53 -29.27
N ALA A 164 -34.77 -16.29 -29.75
CA ALA A 164 -34.88 -15.02 -29.02
C ALA A 164 -33.70 -14.60 -28.12
N LYS A 165 -32.76 -13.86 -28.71
CA LYS A 165 -32.53 -12.42 -28.40
C LYS A 165 -31.47 -11.86 -29.36
N SER A 166 -31.96 -11.40 -30.50
CA SER A 166 -31.28 -10.48 -31.42
C SER A 166 -30.99 -9.17 -30.67
N ILE A 167 -29.73 -8.80 -30.52
CA ILE A 167 -29.32 -7.47 -30.06
C ILE A 167 -28.88 -6.70 -31.32
N PRO A 168 -29.50 -5.55 -31.66
CA PRO A 168 -29.15 -4.79 -32.86
C PRO A 168 -27.81 -4.07 -32.70
N THR A 169 -26.97 -4.13 -33.73
CA THR A 169 -25.74 -3.34 -33.84
C THR A 169 -26.06 -1.88 -34.19
N PRO A 170 -25.34 -0.89 -33.61
CA PRO A 170 -25.56 0.52 -33.93
C PRO A 170 -25.02 0.86 -35.33
N LYS A 171 -25.88 1.46 -36.16
CA LYS A 171 -25.54 1.93 -37.51
C LYS A 171 -24.60 3.13 -37.45
N ARG A 172 -23.45 2.99 -38.12
CA ARG A 172 -22.46 4.04 -38.40
C ARG A 172 -23.09 5.14 -39.26
N ALA A 173 -23.21 6.35 -38.74
CA ALA A 173 -23.64 7.52 -39.51
C ALA A 173 -22.50 7.97 -40.43
N THR A 174 -22.74 7.94 -41.74
CA THR A 174 -21.93 8.58 -42.77
C THR A 174 -22.40 10.01 -42.95
N ASN A 175 -21.53 10.99 -42.67
CA ASN A 175 -21.78 12.40 -42.99
C ASN A 175 -21.82 12.56 -44.53
N LYS A 176 -22.96 13.01 -45.06
CA LYS A 176 -23.10 13.43 -46.46
C LYS A 176 -22.83 14.93 -46.54
N THR A 177 -21.82 15.28 -47.33
CA THR A 177 -21.57 16.60 -47.90
C THR A 177 -22.61 16.94 -48.97
N LEU A 178 -23.16 18.16 -48.94
CA LEU A 178 -23.88 18.91 -50.00
C LEU A 178 -24.06 20.33 -49.41
N VAL A 179 -23.73 21.47 -50.03
CA VAL A 179 -23.12 21.91 -51.29
C VAL A 179 -22.32 23.16 -50.92
#